data_AF-A0A7K4UGG0-F1
#
_entry.id   AF-A0A7K4UGG0-F1
#
_cell.length_a   1.000
_cell.length_b   1.000
_cell.length_c   1.000
_cell.angle_alpha   90.00
_cell.angle_beta   90.00
_cell.angle_gamma   90.00
#
_symmetry.space_group_name_H-M   'P 1'
#
loop_
_entity.id
_entity.type
_entity.pdbx_description
1 polymer ?
#
loop_
_entity_poly.entity_id
_entity_poly.type
_entity_poly.pdbx_seq_one_letter_code
_entity_poly.pdbx_strand_id
1 'polypeptide(L)' 'HTGERPFPCPDCGKGFMATKSLRKHRQARHGAGFVCPECGRGLSSRPALVAHRRIHTGERPYECPECGKGF' A
#
# COMPACT_ATOMS: atom_id res chain seq x y z
N HIS A 1 -9.65 29.01 2.04
CA HIS A 1 -9.87 27.88 1.12
C HIS A 1 -10.24 26.66 1.93
N THR A 2 -11.54 26.34 1.99
CA THR A 2 -12.09 25.12 2.60
C THR A 2 -11.51 23.93 1.83
N GLY A 3 -10.57 23.22 2.46
CA GLY A 3 -9.91 22.03 1.89
C GLY A 3 -10.84 20.81 1.84
N GLU A 4 -12.11 21.02 1.49
CA GLU A 4 -13.08 19.95 1.39
C GLU A 4 -12.64 18.98 0.30
N ARG A 5 -12.69 17.70 0.63
CA ARG A 5 -12.31 16.60 -0.24
C ARG A 5 -13.56 15.75 -0.43
N PRO A 6 -14.48 16.16 -1.34
CA PRO A 6 -15.81 15.57 -1.45
C PRO A 6 -15.78 14.11 -1.91
N PHE A 7 -14.64 13.67 -2.44
CA PHE A 7 -14.49 12.34 -3.04
C PHE A 7 -13.56 11.46 -2.18
N PRO A 8 -14.07 10.82 -1.11
CA PRO A 8 -13.31 9.84 -0.35
C PRO A 8 -13.13 8.55 -1.15
N CYS A 9 -11.95 7.93 -1.02
CA CYS A 9 -11.71 6.59 -1.53
C CYS A 9 -12.45 5.56 -0.68
N PRO A 10 -13.32 4.70 -1.25
CA PRO A 10 -14.05 3.70 -0.47
C PRO A 10 -13.13 2.63 0.13
N ASP A 11 -11.96 2.39 -0.49
CA ASP A 11 -11.02 1.34 -0.08
C ASP A 11 -10.09 1.77 1.07
N CYS A 12 -9.86 3.07 1.27
CA CYS A 12 -8.91 3.56 2.29
C CYS A 12 -9.29 4.90 2.95
N GLY A 13 -10.45 5.47 2.65
CA GLY A 13 -10.94 6.73 3.21
C GLY A 13 -10.21 8.00 2.74
N LYS A 14 -9.16 7.88 1.92
CA LYS A 14 -8.37 9.04 1.47
C LYS A 14 -9.23 9.97 0.62
N GLY A 15 -9.39 11.23 1.04
CA GLY A 15 -10.17 12.24 0.32
C GLY A 15 -9.51 12.72 -0.97
N PHE A 16 -10.27 13.17 -1.94
CA PHE A 16 -9.77 13.86 -3.13
C PHE A 16 -10.67 15.04 -3.48
N MET A 17 -10.10 16.08 -4.09
CA MET A 17 -10.85 17.25 -4.57
C MET A 17 -11.56 16.98 -5.91
N ALA A 18 -11.20 15.91 -6.62
CA ALA A 18 -11.77 15.55 -7.91
C ALA A 18 -11.92 14.04 -8.09
N THR A 19 -12.98 13.62 -8.77
CA THR A 19 -13.26 12.22 -9.14
C THR A 19 -12.17 11.62 -10.03
N LYS A 20 -11.59 12.40 -10.96
CA LYS A 20 -10.47 11.96 -11.82
C LYS A 20 -9.24 11.57 -10.99
N SER A 21 -8.93 12.33 -9.94
CA SER A 21 -7.81 12.07 -9.03
C SER A 21 -8.08 10.83 -8.18
N LEU A 22 -9.31 10.69 -7.67
CA LEU A 22 -9.74 9.48 -6.97
C LEU A 22 -9.64 8.24 -7.87
N ARG A 23 -10.10 8.33 -9.13
CA ARG A 23 -10.05 7.20 -10.08
C ARG A 23 -8.61 6.77 -10.38
N LYS A 24 -7.70 7.72 -10.64
CA LYS A 24 -6.27 7.44 -10.85
C LYS A 24 -5.64 6.80 -9.61
N HIS A 25 -5.95 7.34 -8.43
CA HIS A 25 -5.52 6.76 -7.15
C HIS A 25 -6.03 5.32 -7.00
N ARG A 26 -7.33 5.08 -7.24
CA ARG A 26 -7.95 3.77 -7.10
C ARG A 26 -7.34 2.77 -8.09
N GLN A 27 -7.10 3.16 -9.33
CA GLN A 27 -6.43 2.30 -10.31
C GLN A 27 -5.01 1.91 -9.87
N ALA A 28 -4.20 2.89 -9.44
CA ALA A 28 -2.80 2.65 -9.09
C ALA A 28 -2.62 1.93 -7.74
N ARG A 29 -3.53 2.17 -6.79
CA ARG A 29 -3.46 1.60 -5.43
C ARG A 29 -4.32 0.35 -5.27
N HIS A 30 -5.52 0.32 -5.82
CA HIS A 30 -6.50 -0.75 -5.62
C HIS A 30 -6.83 -1.51 -6.91
N GLY A 31 -6.37 -1.02 -8.07
CA GLY A 31 -6.63 -1.62 -9.39
C GLY A 31 -5.47 -2.41 -9.97
N ALA A 32 -4.34 -2.52 -9.27
CA ALA A 32 -3.28 -3.46 -9.62
C ALA A 32 -3.65 -4.86 -9.11
N GLY A 33 -3.41 -5.91 -9.90
CA GLY A 33 -3.83 -7.28 -9.56
C GLY A 33 -3.24 -7.87 -8.27
N PHE A 34 -2.25 -7.21 -7.66
CA PHE A 34 -1.64 -7.60 -6.40
C PHE A 34 -1.77 -6.47 -5.36
N VAL A 35 -2.89 -6.45 -4.65
CA VAL A 35 -3.18 -5.46 -3.60
C VAL A 35 -2.79 -6.01 -2.23
N CYS A 36 -2.12 -5.18 -1.43
CA CYS A 36 -1.84 -5.48 -0.03
C CYS A 36 -3.12 -5.38 0.82
N PRO A 37 -3.54 -6.44 1.52
CA PRO A 37 -4.74 -6.42 2.34
C PRO A 37 -4.61 -5.53 3.58
N GLU A 38 -3.38 -5.29 4.05
CA GLU A 38 -3.12 -4.55 5.29
C GLU A 38 -3.18 -3.03 5.08
N CYS A 39 -2.79 -2.54 3.91
CA CYS A 39 -2.71 -1.08 3.64
C CYS A 39 -3.31 -0.65 2.29
N GLY A 40 -3.88 -1.58 1.53
CA GLY A 40 -4.50 -1.32 0.22
C GLY A 40 -3.51 -0.87 -0.85
N ARG A 41 -2.20 -1.14 -0.70
CA ARG A 41 -1.20 -0.76 -1.70
C ARG A 41 -1.14 -1.78 -2.84
N GLY A 42 -1.34 -1.28 -4.06
CA GLY A 42 -1.20 -2.03 -5.29
C GLY A 42 0.26 -2.16 -5.70
N LEU A 43 0.65 -3.37 -6.06
CA LEU A 43 2.00 -3.73 -6.48
C LEU A 43 1.97 -4.35 -7.87
N SER A 44 3.09 -4.22 -8.59
CA SER A 44 3.22 -4.65 -9.98
C SER A 44 3.32 -6.16 -10.15
N SER A 45 3.63 -6.92 -9.09
CA SER A 45 3.82 -8.37 -9.15
C SER A 45 3.54 -9.06 -7.80
N ARG A 46 3.25 -10.37 -7.84
CA ARG A 46 3.05 -11.20 -6.64
C ARG A 46 4.29 -11.23 -5.73
N PRO A 47 5.54 -11.40 -6.23
CA PRO A 47 6.73 -11.35 -5.38
C PRO A 47 6.89 -10.00 -4.69
N ALA A 48 6.60 -8.89 -5.38
CA ALA A 48 6.63 -7.56 -4.77
C ALA A 48 5.59 -7.41 -3.66
N LEU A 49 4.41 -8.03 -3.81
CA LEU A 49 3.39 -8.11 -2.75
C LEU A 49 3.86 -8.89 -1.52
N VAL A 50 4.47 -10.05 -1.72
CA VAL A 50 4.99 -10.87 -0.61
C VAL A 50 6.10 -10.12 0.12
N ALA A 51 7.06 -9.54 -0.61
CA ALA A 51 8.12 -8.74 -0.01
C ALA A 51 7.58 -7.50 0.73
N HIS A 52 6.58 -6.83 0.13
CA HIS A 52 5.93 -5.68 0.78
C HIS A 52 5.24 -6.07 2.08
N ARG A 53 4.57 -7.23 2.17
CA ARG A 53 3.89 -7.65 3.41
C ARG A 53 4.85 -7.82 4.59
N ARG A 54 6.12 -8.17 4.33
CA ARG A 54 7.15 -8.29 5.38
C ARG A 54 7.39 -7.00 6.15
N ILE A 55 7.11 -5.83 5.55
CA ILE A 55 7.24 -4.55 6.26
C ILE A 55 6.19 -4.37 7.35
N HIS A 56 5.02 -5.02 7.21
CA HIS A 56 3.94 -4.93 8.20
C HIS A 56 4.11 -5.97 9.31
N THR A 57 4.55 -7.17 8.94
CA THR A 57 4.83 -8.24 9.92
C THR A 57 6.14 -8.02 10.67
N GLY A 58 7.05 -7.18 10.14
CA GLY A 58 8.39 -7.02 10.68
C GLY A 58 9.23 -8.30 10.59
N GLU A 59 8.82 -9.26 9.75
CA GLU A 59 9.57 -10.49 9.53
C GLU A 59 10.92 -10.18 8.90
N ARG A 60 11.98 -10.58 9.60
CA ARG A 60 13.38 -10.42 9.19
C ARG A 60 13.98 -11.80 9.01
N PRO A 61 13.72 -12.48 7.88
CA PRO A 61 14.13 -13.86 7.65
C PRO A 61 15.66 -14.02 7.51
N TYR A 62 16.40 -12.93 7.36
CA TYR A 62 17.85 -12.96 7.29
C TYR A 62 18.44 -12.45 8.59
N GLU A 63 18.94 -13.33 9.45
CA GLU A 63 19.71 -12.93 10.63
C GLU A 63 21.20 -12.96 10.34
N CYS A 64 21.90 -11.92 10.79
CA CYS A 64 23.35 -11.90 10.85
C CYS A 64 23.82 -12.89 11.93
N PRO A 65 24.54 -13.97 11.57
CA PRO A 65 24.98 -14.97 12.55
C PRO A 65 25.99 -14.42 13.55
N GLU A 66 26.74 -13.38 13.18
CA GLU A 66 27.75 -12.72 14.01
C GLU A 66 27.14 -11.76 15.04
N CYS A 67 25.97 -11.19 14.74
CA CYS A 67 25.44 -10.03 15.46
C CYS A 67 23.96 -10.12 15.86
N GLY A 68 23.26 -11.19 15.47
CA GLY A 68 21.86 -11.47 15.84
C GLY A 68 20.84 -10.45 15.31
N LYS A 69 21.26 -9.52 14.44
CA LYS A 69 20.33 -8.58 13.82
C LYS A 69 19.65 -9.26 12.63
N GLY A 70 18.32 -9.35 12.67
CA GLY A 70 17.51 -9.61 11.50
C GLY A 70 17.66 -8.50 10.45
N PHE A 71 17.43 -8.79 9.17
CA PHE A 71 17.35 -7.88 8.03
C PHE A 71 16.10 -8.19 7.21
#